data_AF-A0A968Q0E5-F1
#
_entry.id   AF-A0A968Q0E5-F1
#
_cell.length_a   1.000
_cell.length_b   1.000
_cell.length_c   1.000
_cell.angle_alpha   90.00
_cell.angle_beta   90.00
_cell.angle_gamma   90.00
#
_symmetry.space_group_name_H-M   'P 1'
#
loop_
_entity.id
_entity.type
_entity.pdbx_description
1 polymer ?
#
loop_
_entity_poly.entity_id
_entity_poly.type
_entity_poly.pdbx_seq_one_letter_code
_entity_poly.pdbx_strand_id
1 'polypeptide(L)'
;MKFAMQTTKLWLASLGLMATATAVRAEPPGVFYSWRATNTDVPQCITQAEEALMAQNLTAIQADATSVAGRSEDITAVFICLDNAVSTPASTTVMIIVAGTDDEQTVAMREALKTSF
;
A
#
# COMPACT_ATOMS: atom_id res chain seq x y z
N MET A 1 -27.88 77.16 27.37
CA MET A 1 -27.76 75.80 27.94
C MET A 1 -28.16 74.76 26.91
N LYS A 2 -27.20 74.08 26.26
CA LYS A 2 -27.16 72.61 26.10
C LYS A 2 -25.86 72.24 25.38
N PHE A 3 -25.04 71.45 26.07
CA PHE A 3 -23.77 70.89 25.63
C PHE A 3 -23.99 69.53 24.94
N ALA A 4 -22.93 69.09 24.26
CA ALA A 4 -22.57 67.71 23.89
C ALA A 4 -23.19 67.18 22.57
N MET A 5 -22.55 66.34 21.76
CA MET A 5 -21.33 65.55 21.93
C MET A 5 -20.86 65.08 20.54
N GLN A 6 -19.57 65.15 20.23
CA GLN A 6 -18.97 64.45 19.08
C GLN A 6 -19.04 62.93 19.26
N THR A 7 -19.24 62.17 18.19
CA THR A 7 -18.84 60.74 18.15
C THR A 7 -18.51 60.32 16.72
N THR A 8 -17.20 60.27 16.46
CA THR A 8 -16.56 59.66 15.30
C THR A 8 -16.83 58.15 15.30
N LYS A 9 -17.35 57.60 14.19
CA LYS A 9 -17.39 56.15 13.96
C LYS A 9 -16.41 55.78 12.86
N LEU A 10 -15.22 55.35 13.29
CA LEU A 10 -14.35 54.44 12.55
C LEU A 10 -15.10 53.12 12.39
N TRP A 11 -15.22 52.59 11.17
CA TRP A 11 -15.51 51.17 10.96
C TRP A 11 -14.49 50.57 10.00
N LEU A 12 -13.95 49.45 10.46
CA LEU A 12 -12.77 48.76 9.97
C LEU A 12 -13.00 48.13 8.59
N ALA A 13 -11.99 48.24 7.73
CA ALA A 13 -11.82 47.37 6.58
C ALA A 13 -11.25 46.02 7.06
N SER A 14 -12.07 44.97 6.99
CA SER A 14 -11.62 43.59 7.09
C SER A 14 -11.84 42.90 5.73
N LEU A 15 -10.83 42.98 4.86
CA LEU A 15 -10.73 42.13 3.69
C LEU A 15 -10.29 40.74 4.17
N GLY A 16 -11.21 39.78 4.14
CA GLY A 16 -10.94 38.39 4.48
C GLY A 16 -9.95 37.77 3.51
N LEU A 17 -8.85 37.21 4.05
CA LEU A 17 -8.01 36.26 3.34
C LEU A 17 -8.83 34.99 3.06
N MET A 18 -9.30 34.84 1.82
CA MET A 18 -9.72 33.54 1.30
C MET A 18 -8.46 32.69 1.12
N ALA A 19 -8.08 31.95 2.17
CA ALA A 19 -7.07 30.91 2.06
C ALA A 19 -7.66 29.78 1.20
N THR A 20 -7.21 29.66 -0.05
CA THR A 20 -7.43 28.48 -0.88
C THR A 20 -6.59 27.35 -0.28
N ALA A 21 -7.13 26.68 0.74
CA ALA A 21 -6.56 25.44 1.22
C ALA A 21 -6.68 24.42 0.09
N THR A 22 -5.57 24.15 -0.60
CA THR A 22 -5.46 22.95 -1.43
C THR A 22 -5.68 21.78 -0.49
N ALA A 23 -6.78 21.05 -0.67
CA ALA A 23 -7.00 19.80 0.02
C ALA A 23 -5.85 18.87 -0.35
N VAL A 24 -4.91 18.67 0.57
CA VAL A 24 -3.93 17.58 0.47
C VAL A 24 -4.74 16.30 0.69
N ARG A 25 -5.20 15.69 -0.41
CA ARG A 25 -5.67 14.31 -0.36
C ARG A 25 -4.42 13.43 -0.26
N ALA A 26 -4.33 12.62 0.79
CA ALA A 26 -3.44 11.48 0.76
C ALA A 26 -3.94 10.57 -0.38
N GLU A 27 -3.15 10.46 -1.44
CA GLU A 27 -3.42 9.49 -2.50
C GLU A 27 -3.35 8.09 -1.86
N PRO A 28 -4.35 7.22 -2.05
CA PRO A 28 -4.26 5.86 -1.54
C PRO A 28 -3.05 5.17 -2.19
N PRO A 29 -2.39 4.23 -1.48
CA PRO A 29 -1.28 3.49 -2.08
C PRO A 29 -1.76 2.75 -3.33
N GLY A 30 -0.94 2.76 -4.38
CA GLY A 30 -1.13 1.92 -5.55
C GLY A 30 -1.03 0.45 -5.13
N VAL A 31 -1.93 -0.39 -5.63
CA VAL A 31 -1.95 -1.83 -5.35
C VAL A 31 -1.89 -2.60 -6.66
N PHE A 32 -0.86 -3.43 -6.80
CA PHE A 32 -0.60 -4.22 -7.99
C PHE A 32 -0.52 -5.69 -7.63
N TYR A 33 -1.10 -6.54 -8.47
CA TYR A 33 -1.15 -7.97 -8.22
C TYR A 33 -0.72 -8.78 -9.43
N SER A 34 -0.23 -10.00 -9.18
CA SER A 34 0.03 -10.99 -10.21
C SER A 34 -0.25 -12.40 -9.70
N TRP A 35 -0.54 -13.30 -10.63
CA TRP A 35 -0.88 -14.69 -10.35
C TRP A 35 0.10 -15.61 -11.07
N ARG A 36 0.46 -16.72 -10.42
CA ARG A 36 1.27 -17.79 -11.01
C ARG A 36 0.79 -19.14 -10.52
N ALA A 37 0.83 -20.15 -11.38
CA ALA A 37 0.65 -21.55 -10.97
C ALA A 37 2.03 -22.19 -10.75
N THR A 38 2.14 -23.03 -9.73
CA THR A 38 3.34 -23.81 -9.40
C THR A 38 2.99 -25.27 -9.18
N ASN A 39 3.96 -26.16 -9.39
CA ASN A 39 3.84 -27.58 -9.09
C ASN A 39 4.30 -27.91 -7.65
N THR A 40 4.24 -26.93 -6.76
CA THR A 40 4.62 -27.06 -5.33
C THR A 40 3.36 -27.18 -4.47
N ASP A 41 3.51 -27.77 -3.29
CA ASP A 41 2.45 -27.73 -2.27
C ASP A 41 2.41 -26.39 -1.53
N VAL A 42 1.36 -26.15 -0.76
CA VAL A 42 1.20 -24.90 -0.01
C VAL A 42 2.36 -24.64 0.97
N PRO A 43 2.82 -25.60 1.79
CA PRO A 43 3.99 -25.38 2.66
C PRO A 43 5.24 -24.94 1.89
N GLN A 44 5.57 -25.60 0.77
CA GLN A 44 6.69 -25.22 -0.07
C GLN A 44 6.51 -23.83 -0.67
N CYS A 45 5.29 -23.49 -1.09
CA CYS A 45 4.97 -22.15 -1.58
C CYS A 45 5.22 -21.07 -0.52
N ILE A 46 4.86 -21.32 0.74
CA ILE A 46 5.10 -20.37 1.85
C ILE A 46 6.59 -20.17 2.08
N THR A 47 7.38 -21.26 2.11
CA THR A 47 8.84 -21.15 2.27
C THR A 47 9.48 -20.35 1.12
N GLN A 48 9.08 -20.61 -0.12
CA GLN A 48 9.59 -19.85 -1.28
C GLN A 48 9.18 -18.37 -1.24
N ALA A 49 7.97 -18.09 -0.77
CA ALA A 49 7.50 -16.72 -0.61
C ALA A 49 8.28 -15.97 0.50
N GLU A 50 8.59 -16.61 1.62
CA GLU A 50 9.46 -16.04 2.67
C GLU A 50 10.85 -15.70 2.12
N GLU A 51 11.46 -16.64 1.40
CA GLU A 51 12.77 -16.44 0.75
C GLU A 51 12.73 -15.28 -0.26
N ALA A 52 11.67 -15.18 -1.06
CA ALA A 52 11.47 -14.09 -2.01
C ALA A 52 11.33 -12.73 -1.31
N LEU A 53 10.57 -12.64 -0.21
CA LEU A 53 10.46 -11.42 0.59
C LEU A 53 11.81 -11.02 1.19
N MET A 54 12.56 -11.98 1.76
CA MET A 54 13.90 -11.74 2.30
C MET A 54 14.88 -11.25 1.24
N ALA A 55 14.84 -11.84 0.04
CA ALA A 55 15.69 -11.43 -1.09
C ALA A 55 15.44 -9.98 -1.52
N GLN A 56 14.23 -9.45 -1.29
CA GLN A 56 13.87 -8.05 -1.55
C GLN A 56 14.00 -7.13 -0.32
N ASN A 57 14.63 -7.61 0.76
CA ASN A 57 14.76 -6.89 2.03
C ASN A 57 13.42 -6.49 2.65
N LEU A 58 12.35 -7.26 2.38
CA LEU A 58 11.06 -7.08 3.01
C LEU A 58 11.05 -7.89 4.31
N THR A 59 10.92 -7.19 5.44
CA THR A 59 10.89 -7.84 6.75
C THR A 59 9.54 -8.53 6.91
N ALA A 60 9.54 -9.82 7.23
CA ALA A 60 8.32 -10.57 7.49
C ALA A 60 7.54 -9.93 8.66
N ILE A 61 6.28 -9.61 8.42
CA ILE A 61 5.38 -8.99 9.42
C ILE A 61 4.21 -9.90 9.81
N GLN A 62 3.88 -10.87 8.96
CA GLN A 62 2.84 -11.85 9.21
C GLN A 62 3.11 -13.10 8.37
N ALA A 63 2.87 -14.27 8.96
CA ALA A 63 2.82 -15.54 8.26
C ALA A 63 1.66 -16.36 8.85
N ASP A 64 0.87 -16.98 7.98
CA ASP A 64 -0.11 -17.99 8.33
C ASP A 64 0.07 -19.23 7.43
N ALA A 65 -0.84 -20.20 7.53
CA ALA A 65 -0.72 -21.46 6.81
C ALA A 65 -0.79 -21.32 5.27
N THR A 66 -1.29 -20.20 4.76
CA THR A 66 -1.60 -19.97 3.34
C THR A 66 -1.13 -18.62 2.83
N SER A 67 -0.59 -17.75 3.68
CA SER A 67 -0.10 -16.45 3.27
C SER A 67 1.12 -15.99 4.07
N VAL A 68 1.96 -15.18 3.44
CA VAL A 68 3.05 -14.48 4.12
C VAL A 68 3.13 -13.05 3.61
N ALA A 69 3.33 -12.12 4.54
CA ALA A 69 3.46 -10.70 4.27
C ALA A 69 4.81 -10.16 4.73
N GLY A 70 5.44 -9.35 3.87
CA GLY A 70 6.67 -8.64 4.16
C GLY A 70 6.50 -7.14 3.93
N ARG A 71 7.29 -6.33 4.63
CA ARG A 71 7.18 -4.88 4.57
C ARG A 71 8.55 -4.19 4.65
N SER A 72 8.68 -3.10 3.91
CA SER A 72 9.70 -2.05 4.06
C SER A 72 9.04 -0.74 4.47
N GLU A 73 9.76 0.38 4.45
CA GLU A 73 9.20 1.71 4.75
C GLU A 73 8.03 2.05 3.82
N ASP A 74 8.21 1.86 2.51
CA ASP A 74 7.27 2.33 1.48
C ASP A 74 6.43 1.21 0.85
N ILE A 75 6.82 -0.06 1.03
CA ILE A 75 6.20 -1.20 0.35
C ILE A 75 5.69 -2.24 1.34
N THR A 76 4.47 -2.71 1.10
CA THR A 76 3.96 -3.95 1.70
C THR A 76 3.70 -4.96 0.59
N ALA A 77 4.19 -6.19 0.75
CA ALA A 77 3.93 -7.28 -0.17
C ALA A 77 3.31 -8.47 0.56
N VAL A 78 2.41 -9.18 -0.11
CA VAL A 78 1.72 -10.36 0.40
C VAL A 78 1.76 -11.45 -0.67
N PHE A 79 2.21 -12.63 -0.28
CA PHE A 79 2.01 -13.86 -1.05
C PHE A 79 0.83 -14.63 -0.46
N ILE A 80 -0.05 -15.13 -1.31
CA ILE A 80 -1.14 -16.03 -0.93
C ILE A 80 -1.03 -17.31 -1.77
N CYS A 81 -0.80 -18.43 -1.08
CA CYS A 81 -0.66 -19.76 -1.63
C CYS A 81 -2.00 -20.51 -1.53
N LEU A 82 -2.63 -20.74 -2.69
CA LEU A 82 -3.92 -21.41 -2.81
C LEU A 82 -3.73 -22.81 -3.37
N ASP A 83 -4.15 -23.82 -2.62
CA ASP A 83 -4.16 -25.20 -3.11
C ASP A 83 -5.19 -25.37 -4.24
N ASN A 84 -4.77 -25.90 -5.39
CA ASN A 84 -5.68 -26.34 -6.44
C ASN A 84 -5.84 -27.86 -6.37
N ALA A 85 -6.63 -28.32 -5.40
CA ALA A 85 -6.94 -29.74 -5.21
C ALA A 85 -7.62 -30.41 -6.42
N VAL A 86 -8.11 -29.63 -7.40
CA VAL A 86 -8.71 -30.11 -8.65
C VAL A 86 -7.70 -30.37 -9.78
N SER A 87 -6.43 -30.03 -9.58
CA SER A 87 -5.36 -30.28 -10.55
C SER A 87 -4.61 -31.58 -10.24
N THR A 88 -4.29 -32.36 -11.28
CA THR A 88 -3.46 -33.57 -11.16
C THR A 88 -2.27 -33.45 -12.13
N PRO A 89 -1.01 -33.35 -11.65
CA PRO A 89 -0.59 -33.36 -10.24
C PRO A 89 -1.09 -32.14 -9.46
N ALA A 90 -1.11 -32.24 -8.12
CA ALA A 90 -1.47 -31.13 -7.25
C ALA A 90 -0.61 -29.90 -7.58
N SER A 91 -1.26 -28.73 -7.68
CA SER A 91 -0.61 -27.48 -8.01
C SER A 91 -1.10 -26.38 -7.07
N THR A 92 -0.23 -25.43 -6.76
CA THR A 92 -0.58 -24.26 -5.95
C THR A 92 -0.68 -23.06 -6.88
N THR A 93 -1.71 -22.23 -6.70
CA THR A 93 -1.80 -20.91 -7.32
C THR A 93 -1.34 -19.88 -6.32
N VAL A 94 -0.41 -19.05 -6.74
CA VAL A 94 0.22 -18.04 -5.92
C VAL A 94 -0.23 -16.68 -6.39
N MET A 95 -0.86 -15.93 -5.49
CA MET A 95 -1.13 -14.51 -5.68
C MET A 95 -0.02 -13.71 -5.02
N ILE A 96 0.54 -12.75 -5.76
CA ILE A 96 1.47 -11.75 -5.23
C ILE A 96 0.74 -10.42 -5.26
N ILE A 97 0.58 -9.78 -4.11
CA ILE A 97 0.02 -8.43 -3.96
C ILE A 97 1.13 -7.52 -3.48
N VAL A 98 1.30 -6.36 -4.10
CA VAL A 98 2.23 -5.33 -3.65
C VAL A 98 1.50 -4.01 -3.56
N ALA A 99 1.61 -3.35 -2.42
CA ALA A 99 1.05 -2.03 -2.16
C ALA A 99 2.17 -1.05 -1.80
N GLY A 100 2.10 0.17 -2.32
CA GLY A 100 3.09 1.20 -2.06
C GLY A 100 2.61 2.61 -2.42
N THR A 101 3.37 3.61 -2.00
CA THR A 101 3.06 5.03 -2.23
C THR A 101 3.53 5.55 -3.59
N ASP A 102 4.49 4.85 -4.22
CA ASP A 102 5.00 5.14 -5.56
C ASP A 102 4.66 3.99 -6.52
N ASP A 103 3.88 4.27 -7.56
CA ASP A 103 3.37 3.24 -8.48
C ASP A 103 4.50 2.54 -9.26
N GLU A 104 5.52 3.28 -9.70
CA GLU A 104 6.62 2.72 -10.49
C GLU A 104 7.43 1.73 -9.65
N GLN A 105 7.81 2.12 -8.43
CA GLN A 105 8.49 1.27 -7.47
C GLN A 105 7.63 0.05 -7.09
N THR A 106 6.32 0.25 -6.91
CA THR A 106 5.40 -0.83 -6.53
C THR A 106 5.27 -1.87 -7.65
N VAL A 107 5.18 -1.42 -8.92
CA VAL A 107 5.18 -2.30 -10.10
C VAL A 107 6.52 -3.02 -10.23
N ALA A 108 7.65 -2.33 -10.04
CA ALA A 108 8.98 -2.91 -10.11
C ALA A 108 9.17 -3.98 -9.03
N MET A 109 8.72 -3.72 -7.80
CA MET A 109 8.77 -4.69 -6.71
C MET A 109 7.92 -5.93 -7.01
N ARG A 110 6.71 -5.76 -7.56
CA ARG A 110 5.89 -6.91 -7.98
C ARG A 110 6.60 -7.76 -9.02
N GLU A 111 7.27 -7.15 -9.99
CA GLU A 111 8.05 -7.89 -11.00
C GLU A 111 9.28 -8.58 -10.40
N ALA A 112 9.97 -7.94 -9.45
CA ALA A 112 11.09 -8.53 -8.72
C ALA A 112 10.65 -9.75 -7.91
N LEU A 113 9.58 -9.63 -7.13
CA LEU A 113 8.98 -10.71 -6.34
C LEU A 113 8.49 -11.86 -7.22
N LYS A 114 7.87 -11.54 -8.37
CA LYS A 114 7.46 -12.54 -9.35
C LYS A 114 8.65 -13.31 -9.94
N THR A 115 9.82 -12.70 -9.99
CA THR A 115 11.05 -13.30 -10.56
C THR A 115 11.84 -14.09 -9.53
N SER A 116 11.89 -13.64 -8.27
CA SER A 116 12.58 -14.33 -7.18
C SER A 116 11.81 -15.53 -6.63
N PHE A 117 10.50 -15.58 -6.89
CA PHE A 117 9.62 -16.70 -6.61
C PHE A 117 9.64 -17.72 -7.76
#